data_AF-A0A7K2NN04-F1
#
_entry.id   AF-A0A7K2NN04-F1
#
_cell.length_a   1.000
_cell.length_b   1.000
_cell.length_c   1.000
_cell.angle_alpha   90.00
_cell.angle_beta   90.00
_cell.angle_gamma   90.00
#
_symmetry.space_group_name_H-M   'P 1'
#
loop_
_entity.id
_entity.type
_entity.pdbx_description
1 polymer ?
#
loop_
_entity_poly.entity_id
_entity_poly.type
_entity_poly.pdbx_seq_one_letter_code
_entity_poly.pdbx_strand_id
1 'polypeptide(L)'
;DSSDAAEADAAFHRALLVATGNEMLARMDMLLEPGLRERDRLVHAHASVDDPVPSHRAVLDAVRDGDAARAELAMLDLLAKAVEDLDQVAGRSVDAAGRR
;
A
#
# COMPACT_ATOMS: atom_id res chain seq x y z
N ASP A 1 15.43 1.83 5.26
CA ASP A 1 15.37 3.18 4.68
C ASP A 1 14.01 3.38 4.00
N SER A 2 13.61 4.62 3.75
CA SER A 2 12.42 4.99 2.94
C SER A 2 12.14 4.10 1.74
N SER A 3 13.13 4.09 0.86
CA SER A 3 13.11 3.35 -0.40
C SER A 3 12.92 1.85 -0.20
N ASP A 4 13.53 1.28 0.85
CA ASP A 4 13.40 -0.16 1.15
C ASP A 4 11.95 -0.50 1.54
N ALA A 5 11.29 0.44 2.25
CA ALA A 5 9.85 0.53 2.51
C ALA A 5 8.98 0.21 1.29
N ALA A 6 9.04 1.15 0.34
CA ALA A 6 8.30 1.11 -0.93
C ALA A 6 8.61 -0.14 -1.75
N GLU A 7 9.88 -0.52 -1.82
CA GLU A 7 10.30 -1.68 -2.62
C GLU A 7 9.76 -2.99 -2.04
N ALA A 8 9.78 -3.14 -0.71
CA ALA A 8 9.19 -4.30 -0.06
C ALA A 8 7.66 -4.37 -0.25
N ASP A 9 6.97 -3.23 -0.16
CA ASP A 9 5.53 -3.10 -0.41
C ASP A 9 5.17 -3.51 -1.85
N ALA A 10 5.89 -2.96 -2.84
CA ALA A 10 5.70 -3.31 -4.24
C ALA A 10 5.99 -4.80 -4.52
N ALA A 11 7.06 -5.35 -3.94
CA ALA A 11 7.40 -6.76 -4.09
C ALA A 11 6.31 -7.69 -3.51
N PHE A 12 5.69 -7.31 -2.39
CA PHE A 12 4.58 -8.05 -1.80
C PHE A 12 3.37 -8.10 -2.74
N HIS A 13 2.94 -6.94 -3.25
CA HIS A 13 1.80 -6.85 -4.17
C HIS A 13 2.06 -7.62 -5.47
N ARG A 14 3.27 -7.51 -6.03
CA ARG A 14 3.70 -8.28 -7.20
C ARG A 14 3.58 -9.79 -6.97
N ALA A 15 4.02 -10.27 -5.81
CA ALA A 15 3.94 -11.69 -5.47
C ALA A 15 2.49 -12.19 -5.43
N LEU A 16 1.57 -11.40 -4.87
CA LEU A 16 0.13 -11.73 -4.86
C LEU A 16 -0.45 -11.79 -6.28
N LEU A 17 -0.14 -10.81 -7.13
CA LEU A 17 -0.63 -10.78 -8.52
C LEU A 17 -0.14 -11.98 -9.33
N VAL A 18 1.15 -12.35 -9.18
CA VAL A 18 1.73 -13.54 -9.82
C VAL A 18 1.09 -14.83 -9.29
N ALA A 19 0.82 -14.91 -7.99
CA ALA A 19 0.23 -16.09 -7.36
C ALA A 19 -1.20 -16.41 -7.86
N THR A 20 -1.91 -15.43 -8.43
CA THR A 20 -3.24 -15.66 -9.04
C THR A 20 -3.19 -16.57 -10.27
N GLY A 21 -2.02 -16.76 -10.89
CA GLY A 21 -1.87 -17.47 -12.16
C GLY A 21 -2.50 -16.74 -13.36
N ASN A 22 -2.96 -15.50 -13.16
CA ASN A 22 -3.58 -14.69 -14.20
C ASN A 22 -2.57 -13.71 -14.79
N GLU A 23 -2.13 -13.98 -16.03
CA GLU A 23 -1.12 -13.15 -16.71
C GLU A 23 -1.53 -11.69 -16.90
N MET A 24 -2.84 -11.40 -17.02
CA MET A 24 -3.32 -10.03 -17.12
C MET A 24 -3.15 -9.30 -15.80
N LEU A 25 -3.48 -9.94 -14.67
CA LEU A 25 -3.27 -9.36 -13.34
C LEU A 25 -1.78 -9.21 -13.03
N ALA A 26 -0.94 -10.17 -13.42
CA ALA A 26 0.51 -10.06 -13.25
C ALA A 26 1.13 -8.86 -13.98
N ARG A 27 0.53 -8.39 -15.09
CA ARG A 27 0.99 -7.19 -15.82
C ARG A 27 0.57 -5.87 -15.15
N MET A 28 -0.43 -5.88 -14.27
CA MET A 28 -0.89 -4.68 -13.54
C MET A 28 0.14 -4.16 -12.54
N ASP A 29 1.08 -4.99 -12.12
CA ASP A 29 2.19 -4.60 -11.24
C ASP A 29 3.04 -3.44 -11.82
N MET A 30 3.14 -3.32 -13.15
CA MET A 30 3.83 -2.20 -13.79
C MET A 30 3.19 -0.83 -13.51
N LEU A 31 1.92 -0.80 -13.10
CA LEU A 31 1.21 0.42 -12.72
C LEU A 31 1.32 0.72 -11.22
N LEU A 32 1.52 -0.30 -10.38
CA LEU A 32 1.58 -0.17 -8.93
C LEU A 32 2.93 0.40 -8.47
N GLU A 33 4.03 -0.09 -9.03
CA GLU A 33 5.39 0.28 -8.61
C GLU A 33 5.70 1.79 -8.72
N PRO A 34 5.31 2.50 -9.81
CA PRO A 34 5.48 3.96 -9.90
C PRO A 34 4.58 4.73 -8.92
N GLY A 35 3.34 4.26 -8.70
CA GLY A 35 2.40 4.91 -7.79
C GLY A 35 2.84 4.84 -6.33
N LEU A 36 3.38 3.68 -5.92
CA LEU A 36 3.92 3.47 -4.56
C LEU A 36 5.16 4.33 -4.31
N ARG A 37 6.08 4.44 -5.29
CA ARG A 37 7.25 5.32 -5.17
C ARG A 37 6.87 6.80 -5.04
N GLU A 38 5.85 7.25 -5.76
CA GLU A 38 5.40 8.64 -5.65
C GLU A 38 4.68 8.92 -4.33
N ARG A 39 3.85 7.97 -3.86
CA ARG A 39 3.26 8.02 -2.51
C ARG A 39 4.34 8.14 -1.44
N ASP A 40 5.37 7.30 -1.48
CA ASP A 40 6.45 7.33 -0.47
C ASP A 40 7.22 8.66 -0.49
N ARG A 41 7.46 9.25 -1.67
CA ARG A 41 8.04 10.61 -1.76
C ARG A 41 7.17 11.67 -1.07
N LEU A 42 5.84 11.59 -1.22
CA LEU A 42 4.91 12.53 -0.59
C LEU A 42 4.81 12.30 0.93
N VAL A 43 4.85 11.04 1.36
CA VAL A 43 4.75 10.62 2.77
C VAL A 43 6.02 10.95 3.56
N HIS A 44 7.22 10.92 2.98
CA HIS A 44 8.46 11.31 3.68
C HIS A 44 8.56 12.78 4.09
N ALA A 45 7.66 13.64 3.61
CA ALA A 45 7.54 14.98 4.15
C ALA A 45 6.81 15.03 5.51
N HIS A 46 6.15 13.94 5.96
CA HIS A 46 5.26 13.93 7.11
C HIS A 46 5.40 12.65 7.97
N ALA A 47 6.00 12.79 9.16
CA ALA A 47 6.43 11.69 10.03
C ALA A 47 5.31 10.91 10.79
N SER A 48 4.10 10.73 10.25
CA SER A 48 3.05 10.00 10.99
C SER A 48 2.15 9.12 10.11
N VAL A 49 2.75 8.25 9.31
CA VAL A 49 1.99 7.14 8.72
C VAL A 49 2.14 5.93 9.64
N ASP A 50 1.02 5.27 9.91
CA ASP A 50 0.97 4.06 10.73
C ASP A 50 1.85 2.94 10.13
N ASP A 51 2.31 2.02 10.96
CA ASP A 51 3.05 0.83 10.50
C ASP A 51 2.19 0.01 9.51
N PRO A 52 2.65 -0.21 8.26
CA PRO A 52 1.90 -0.98 7.27
C PRO A 52 1.98 -2.49 7.50
N VAL A 53 2.91 -2.98 8.33
CA VAL A 53 3.15 -4.43 8.50
C VAL A 53 1.90 -5.20 8.99
N PRO A 54 1.10 -4.71 9.95
CA PRO A 54 -0.09 -5.43 10.42
C PRO A 54 -1.16 -5.66 9.33
N SER A 55 -1.42 -4.68 8.45
CA SER A 55 -2.43 -4.84 7.39
C SER A 55 -1.97 -5.85 6.32
N HIS A 56 -0.68 -5.81 5.95
CA HIS A 56 -0.08 -6.79 5.05
C HIS A 56 -0.10 -8.20 5.64
N ARG A 57 0.16 -8.31 6.94
CA ARG A 57 0.11 -9.58 7.68
C ARG A 57 -1.28 -10.22 7.60
N ALA A 58 -2.34 -9.44 7.76
CA ALA A 58 -3.71 -9.93 7.67
C ALA A 58 -4.03 -10.55 6.29
N VAL A 59 -3.58 -9.90 5.20
CA VAL A 59 -3.70 -10.45 3.84
C VAL A 59 -2.92 -11.75 3.71
N LEU A 60 -1.65 -11.75 4.15
CA LEU A 60 -0.78 -12.93 4.05
C LEU A 60 -1.37 -14.14 4.78
N ASP A 61 -1.86 -13.94 6.00
CA ASP A 61 -2.40 -15.02 6.81
C ASP A 61 -3.72 -15.55 6.20
N ALA A 62 -4.58 -14.69 5.66
CA ALA A 62 -5.79 -15.11 4.93
C ALA A 62 -5.50 -15.93 3.66
N VAL A 63 -4.50 -15.50 2.87
CA VAL A 63 -4.05 -16.24 1.68
C VAL A 63 -3.46 -17.59 2.07
N ARG A 64 -2.65 -17.66 3.13
CA ARG A 64 -2.07 -18.91 3.64
C ARG A 64 -3.10 -19.92 4.10
N ASP A 65 -4.18 -19.42 4.70
CA ASP A 65 -5.29 -20.26 5.16
C ASP A 65 -6.22 -20.70 4.01
N GLY A 66 -6.01 -20.20 2.78
CA GLY A 66 -6.85 -20.50 1.61
C GLY A 66 -8.22 -19.85 1.66
N ASP A 67 -8.41 -18.81 2.47
CA ASP A 67 -9.67 -18.12 2.68
C ASP A 67 -9.77 -16.90 1.75
N ALA A 68 -10.32 -17.12 0.55
CA ALA A 68 -10.41 -16.09 -0.48
C ALA A 68 -11.23 -14.87 -0.05
N ALA A 69 -12.34 -15.08 0.67
CA ALA A 69 -13.21 -13.99 1.10
C ALA A 69 -12.53 -13.11 2.15
N ARG A 70 -11.82 -13.72 3.10
CA ARG A 70 -11.04 -12.96 4.09
C ARG A 70 -9.84 -12.25 3.45
N ALA A 71 -9.20 -12.86 2.46
CA ALA A 71 -8.09 -12.23 1.73
C ALA A 71 -8.56 -10.99 0.96
N GLU A 72 -9.72 -11.07 0.30
CA GLU A 72 -10.34 -9.94 -0.39
C GLU A 72 -10.67 -8.81 0.59
N LEU A 73 -11.35 -9.12 1.69
CA LEU A 73 -11.72 -8.13 2.70
C LEU A 73 -10.48 -7.44 3.30
N ALA A 74 -9.45 -8.23 3.67
CA ALA A 74 -8.20 -7.68 4.21
C ALA A 74 -7.47 -6.78 3.20
N MET A 75 -7.53 -7.10 1.90
CA MET A 75 -6.96 -6.25 0.86
C MET A 75 -7.74 -4.94 0.71
N LEU A 76 -9.06 -4.98 0.75
CA LEU A 76 -9.90 -3.78 0.70
C LEU A 76 -9.64 -2.87 1.91
N ASP A 77 -9.53 -3.44 3.12
CA ASP A 77 -9.21 -2.69 4.33
C ASP A 77 -7.81 -2.04 4.25
N LEU A 78 -6.83 -2.76 3.71
CA LEU A 78 -5.49 -2.24 3.47
C LEU A 78 -5.53 -1.03 2.52
N LEU A 79 -6.25 -1.15 1.41
CA LEU A 79 -6.39 -0.06 0.43
C LEU A 79 -7.14 1.14 1.01
N ALA A 80 -8.20 0.92 1.80
CA ALA A 80 -8.92 1.99 2.48
C ALA A 80 -8.00 2.76 3.44
N LYS A 81 -7.21 2.05 4.25
CA LYS A 81 -6.22 2.66 5.13
C LYS A 81 -5.19 3.48 4.36
N ALA A 82 -4.69 2.96 3.24
CA ALA A 82 -3.72 3.67 2.41
C ALA A 82 -4.28 4.99 1.83
N VAL A 83 -5.58 5.02 1.51
CA VAL A 83 -6.28 6.25 1.08
C VAL A 83 -6.39 7.24 2.24
N GLU A 84 -6.79 6.79 3.42
CA GLU A 84 -6.86 7.64 4.61
C GLU A 84 -5.50 8.26 4.96
N ASP A 85 -4.43 7.46 4.90
CA ASP A 85 -3.06 7.93 5.15
C ASP A 85 -2.65 9.02 4.15
N LEU A 86 -3.02 8.87 2.86
CA LEU A 86 -2.76 9.87 1.84
C LEU A 86 -3.54 11.17 2.09
N ASP A 87 -4.81 11.07 2.48
CA ASP A 87 -5.65 12.23 2.81
C ASP A 87 -5.11 13.00 4.02
N GLN A 88 -4.60 12.31 5.04
CA GLN A 88 -3.95 12.94 6.19
C GLN A 88 -2.70 13.74 5.78
N VAL A 89 -1.88 13.18 4.88
CA VAL A 89 -0.67 13.83 4.36
C VAL A 89 -1.03 15.04 3.49
N ALA A 90 -2.02 14.92 2.61
CA ALA A 90 -2.50 16.00 1.76
C ALA A 90 -3.14 17.15 2.56
N GLY A 91 -4.00 16.82 3.54
CA GLY A 91 -4.65 17.80 4.40
C GLY A 91 -3.66 18.61 5.24
N ARG A 92 -2.62 17.98 5.77
CA ARG A 92 -1.55 18.67 6.52
C ARG A 92 -0.71 19.61 5.65
N SER A 93 -0.52 19.26 4.39
CA SER A 93 0.22 20.08 3.42
C SER A 93 -0.52 21.41 3.14
N VAL A 94 -1.86 21.36 3.02
CA VAL A 94 -2.71 22.56 2.84
C VAL A 94 -2.66 23.47 4.06
N ASP A 95 -2.76 22.87 5.25
CA ASP A 95 -2.68 23.54 6.53
C ASP A 95 -1.35 24.29 6.75
N ALA A 96 -0.23 23.68 6.33
CA ALA A 96 1.09 24.30 6.42
C ALA A 96 1.27 25.46 5.42
N ALA A 97 0.58 25.43 4.28
CA ALA A 97 0.60 26.51 3.29
C ALA A 97 -0.28 27.71 3.67
N GLY A 98 -1.41 27.48 4.35
CA GLY A 98 -2.32 28.54 4.81
C GLY A 98 -1.86 29.33 6.03
N ARG A 99 -0.83 28.86 6.74
CA ARG A 99 -0.21 29.53 7.91
C ARG A 99 1.02 30.39 7.56
N ARG A 100 1.31 30.61 6.27
CA ARG A 100 2.46 31.39 5.77
C ARG A 100 2.05 32.74 5.19
#